data_AF-A0A2E6N1N8-F1
#
_entry.id   AF-A0A2E6N1N8-F1
#
_cell.length_a   1.000
_cell.length_b   1.000
_cell.length_c   1.000
_cell.angle_alpha   90.00
_cell.angle_beta   90.00
_cell.angle_gamma   90.00
#
_symmetry.space_group_name_H-M   'P 1'
#
loop_
_entity.id
_entity.type
_entity.pdbx_description
1 polymer ?
#
loop_
_entity_poly.entity_id
_entity_poly.type
_entity_poly.pdbx_seq_one_letter_code
_entity_poly.pdbx_strand_id
1 'polypeptide(L)'
;MWVFTQDGFMSVVEHRDDQECLIVRARARQDLETLAKFGGVDVIVMPEADYYFRVEVTRTVFAAFMREQVLDIDYPNFKGRLHERNRSPEAIEREQFAYRIWAAGCDYQRQIELLGSEVARELDLISNTS
;
A
#
# COMPACT_ATOMS: atom_id res chain seq x y z
N MET A 1 -6.18 -5.56 -2.34
CA MET A 1 -5.75 -4.47 -1.44
C MET A 1 -4.48 -3.81 -1.97
N TRP A 2 -4.29 -2.54 -1.68
CA TRP A 2 -3.00 -1.85 -1.84
C TRP A 2 -2.36 -1.67 -0.47
N VAL A 3 -1.06 -1.94 -0.37
CA VAL A 3 -0.30 -1.90 0.88
C VAL A 3 0.96 -1.08 0.65
N PHE A 4 1.19 -0.14 1.55
CA PHE A 4 2.45 0.60 1.62
C PHE A 4 3.18 0.21 2.89
N THR A 5 4.41 -0.26 2.74
CA THR A 5 5.30 -0.62 3.85
C THR A 5 6.62 0.12 3.69
N GLN A 6 7.53 -0.05 4.66
CA GLN A 6 8.90 0.46 4.52
C GLN A 6 9.64 -0.21 3.35
N ASP A 7 9.24 -1.43 2.99
CA ASP A 7 9.86 -2.21 1.91
C ASP A 7 9.35 -1.79 0.53
N GLY A 8 8.11 -1.30 0.42
CA GLY A 8 7.57 -0.88 -0.88
C GLY A 8 6.05 -0.74 -0.99
N PHE A 9 5.61 -0.46 -2.22
CA PHE A 9 4.20 -0.42 -2.61
C PHE A 9 3.77 -1.72 -3.29
N MET A 10 2.75 -2.36 -2.74
CA MET A 10 2.28 -3.66 -3.21
C MET A 10 0.79 -3.62 -3.56
N SER A 11 0.44 -4.19 -4.71
CA SER A 11 -0.93 -4.55 -5.05
C SER A 11 -1.15 -6.04 -4.85
N VAL A 12 -1.96 -6.38 -3.86
CA VAL A 12 -2.23 -7.75 -3.43
C VAL A 12 -3.64 -8.13 -3.84
N VAL A 13 -3.77 -9.21 -4.60
CA VAL A 13 -5.05 -9.73 -5.09
C VAL A 13 -5.11 -11.24 -4.95
N GLU A 14 -6.30 -11.79 -4.86
CA GLU A 14 -6.52 -13.24 -4.92
C GLU A 14 -6.01 -13.81 -6.26
N HIS A 15 -5.35 -14.96 -6.21
CA HIS A 15 -4.96 -15.69 -7.41
C HIS A 15 -6.20 -16.31 -8.04
N ARG A 16 -6.42 -16.08 -9.35
CA ARG A 16 -7.66 -16.48 -10.03
C ARG A 16 -7.85 -18.00 -10.09
N ASP A 17 -6.76 -18.72 -10.23
CA ASP A 17 -6.76 -20.18 -10.38
C ASP A 17 -6.47 -20.93 -9.06
N ASP A 18 -6.16 -20.21 -7.97
CA ASP A 18 -5.87 -20.80 -6.67
C ASP A 18 -6.25 -19.83 -5.54
N GLN A 19 -7.42 -20.03 -4.93
CA GLN A 19 -7.95 -19.11 -3.92
C GLN A 19 -7.16 -19.14 -2.59
N GLU A 20 -6.30 -20.13 -2.36
CA GLU A 20 -5.40 -20.17 -1.20
C GLU A 20 -4.17 -19.27 -1.38
N CYS A 21 -3.91 -18.85 -2.62
CA CYS A 21 -2.79 -18.01 -2.99
C CYS A 21 -3.19 -16.56 -3.28
N LEU A 22 -2.24 -15.67 -3.05
CA LEU A 22 -2.29 -14.25 -3.39
C LEU A 22 -1.22 -13.96 -4.43
N ILE A 23 -1.59 -13.12 -5.41
CA ILE A 23 -0.63 -12.48 -6.31
C ILE A 23 -0.29 -11.12 -5.70
N VAL A 24 0.95 -10.95 -5.29
CA VAL A 24 1.49 -9.69 -4.77
C VAL A 24 2.34 -9.04 -5.85
N ARG A 25 1.94 -7.85 -6.29
CA ARG A 25 2.48 -7.19 -7.47
C ARG A 25 3.14 -5.86 -7.10
N ALA A 26 4.23 -5.52 -7.78
CA ALA A 26 4.91 -4.23 -7.62
C ALA A 26 5.39 -3.68 -8.96
N ARG A 27 5.64 -2.36 -8.99
CA ARG A 27 6.23 -1.68 -10.15
C ARG A 27 7.75 -1.70 -10.13
N ALA A 28 8.35 -1.77 -8.94
CA ALA A 28 9.79 -1.96 -8.75
C ALA A 28 10.06 -3.36 -8.20
N ARG A 29 11.10 -4.04 -8.70
CA ARG A 29 11.47 -5.39 -8.26
C ARG A 29 11.80 -5.42 -6.78
N GLN A 30 12.53 -4.39 -6.33
CA GLN A 30 13.05 -4.22 -4.98
C GLN A 30 11.94 -4.20 -3.92
N ASP A 31 10.74 -3.73 -4.29
CA ASP A 31 9.57 -3.70 -3.40
C ASP A 31 9.03 -5.09 -3.05
N LEU A 32 9.44 -6.14 -3.79
CA LEU A 32 9.05 -7.53 -3.53
C LEU A 32 10.17 -8.38 -2.95
N GLU A 33 11.42 -7.89 -2.89
CA GLU A 33 12.57 -8.73 -2.54
C GLU A 33 12.51 -9.27 -1.12
N THR A 34 12.09 -8.45 -0.15
CA THR A 34 11.92 -8.90 1.25
C THR A 34 10.83 -9.95 1.36
N LEU A 35 9.68 -9.74 0.71
CA LEU A 35 8.57 -10.70 0.71
C LEU A 35 8.95 -12.01 -0.01
N ALA A 36 9.63 -11.92 -1.16
CA ALA A 36 10.11 -13.07 -1.93
C ALA A 36 11.04 -13.93 -1.07
N LYS A 37 12.01 -13.30 -0.40
CA LYS A 37 12.91 -13.97 0.53
C LYS A 37 12.17 -14.57 1.73
N PHE A 38 11.20 -13.85 2.30
CA PHE A 38 10.40 -14.33 3.43
C PHE A 38 9.56 -15.56 3.07
N GLY A 39 8.95 -15.55 1.89
CA GLY A 39 8.13 -16.66 1.38
C GLY A 39 8.92 -17.80 0.75
N GLY A 40 10.22 -17.63 0.52
CA GLY A 40 11.04 -18.61 -0.20
C GLY A 40 10.63 -18.78 -1.66
N VAL A 41 10.20 -17.69 -2.31
CA VAL A 41 9.71 -17.67 -3.70
C VAL A 41 10.52 -16.71 -4.56
N ASP A 42 10.44 -16.87 -5.87
CA ASP A 42 11.10 -15.99 -6.83
C ASP A 42 10.20 -14.84 -7.27
N VAL A 43 10.83 -13.71 -7.63
CA VAL A 43 10.13 -12.59 -8.27
C VAL A 43 9.96 -12.90 -9.76
N ILE A 44 8.70 -12.98 -10.18
CA ILE A 44 8.26 -13.21 -11.55
C ILE A 44 8.22 -11.87 -12.29
N VAL A 45 8.74 -11.85 -13.52
CA VAL A 45 8.74 -10.70 -14.42
C VAL A 45 7.65 -10.87 -15.49
N MET A 46 6.78 -9.87 -15.64
CA MET A 46 5.67 -9.87 -16.59
C MET A 46 5.68 -8.56 -17.40
N PRO A 47 6.47 -8.47 -18.48
CA PRO A 47 6.75 -7.20 -19.15
C PRO A 47 5.55 -6.42 -19.68
N GLU A 48 4.52 -7.15 -20.10
CA GLU A 48 3.30 -6.59 -20.70
C GLU A 48 2.21 -6.25 -19.66
N ALA A 49 2.47 -6.48 -18.37
CA ALA A 49 1.49 -6.24 -17.32
C ALA A 49 1.65 -4.85 -16.68
N ASP A 50 0.53 -4.22 -16.30
CA ASP A 50 0.53 -2.93 -15.58
C ASP A 50 1.45 -2.94 -14.33
N TYR A 51 1.50 -4.08 -13.64
CA TYR A 51 2.54 -4.37 -12.65
C TYR A 51 3.57 -5.34 -13.24
N TYR A 52 4.76 -4.81 -13.50
CA TYR A 52 5.86 -5.51 -14.16
C TYR A 52 6.42 -6.68 -13.34
N PHE A 53 6.32 -6.61 -12.00
CA PHE A 53 6.85 -7.64 -11.10
C PHE A 53 5.75 -8.22 -10.23
N ARG A 54 5.87 -9.51 -9.88
CA ARG A 54 4.98 -10.17 -8.92
C ARG A 54 5.65 -11.33 -8.20
N VAL A 55 5.08 -11.70 -7.06
CA VAL A 55 5.32 -12.97 -6.37
C VAL A 55 3.97 -13.62 -6.08
N GLU A 56 3.98 -14.94 -5.99
CA GLU A 56 2.83 -15.74 -5.59
C GLU A 56 3.13 -16.35 -4.23
N VAL A 57 2.27 -16.08 -3.25
CA VAL A 57 2.44 -16.55 -1.87
C VAL A 57 1.09 -16.97 -1.31
N THR A 58 1.08 -17.93 -0.39
CA THR A 58 -0.16 -18.29 0.31
C THR A 58 -0.65 -17.14 1.19
N ARG A 59 -1.95 -17.13 1.49
CA ARG A 59 -2.53 -16.15 2.45
C ARG A 59 -1.82 -16.16 3.79
N THR A 60 -1.46 -17.34 4.30
CA THR A 60 -0.76 -17.50 5.58
C THR A 60 0.64 -16.89 5.56
N VAL A 61 1.39 -17.08 4.45
CA VAL A 61 2.72 -16.48 4.29
C VAL A 61 2.61 -14.96 4.21
N PHE A 62 1.67 -14.43 3.43
CA PHE A 62 1.48 -12.98 3.33
C PHE A 62 1.02 -12.37 4.66
N ALA A 63 0.12 -13.04 5.39
CA ALA A 63 -0.33 -12.59 6.71
C ALA A 63 0.83 -12.56 7.73
N ALA A 64 1.68 -13.61 7.73
CA ALA A 64 2.86 -13.65 8.59
C ALA A 64 3.86 -12.53 8.23
N PHE A 65 4.09 -12.29 6.93
CA PHE A 65 4.92 -11.17 6.48
C PHE A 65 4.38 -9.83 7.00
N MET A 66 3.08 -9.57 6.82
CA MET A 66 2.45 -8.33 7.30
C MET A 66 2.51 -8.19 8.83
N ARG A 67 2.45 -9.30 9.58
CA ARG A 67 2.65 -9.28 11.03
C ARG A 67 4.04 -8.75 11.39
N GLU A 68 5.10 -9.24 10.74
CA GLU A 68 6.46 -8.76 10.99
C GLU A 68 6.59 -7.27 10.65
N GLN A 69 5.99 -6.81 9.54
CA GLN A 69 5.98 -5.39 9.16
C GLN A 69 5.34 -4.49 10.24
N VAL A 70 4.36 -5.01 10.98
CA VAL A 70 3.71 -4.29 12.09
C VAL A 70 4.57 -4.32 13.36
N LEU A 71 5.20 -5.45 13.67
CA LEU A 71 6.08 -5.58 14.83
C LEU A 71 7.35 -4.73 14.70
N ASP A 72 7.81 -4.49 13.47
CA ASP A 72 8.96 -3.65 13.13
C ASP A 72 8.67 -2.14 13.16
N ILE A 73 7.46 -1.71 13.55
CA ILE A 73 7.13 -0.29 13.69
C ILE A 73 7.74 0.24 15.00
N ASP A 74 8.90 0.86 14.87
CA ASP A 74 9.68 1.52 15.93
C ASP A 74 9.74 3.05 15.76
N TYR A 75 8.93 3.61 14.85
CA TYR A 75 8.98 5.01 14.44
C TYR A 75 7.65 5.75 14.68
N PRO A 76 7.72 7.06 15.05
CA PRO A 76 6.51 7.87 15.24
C PRO A 76 5.96 8.43 13.93
N ASN A 77 6.73 8.41 12.84
CA ASN A 77 6.35 8.99 11.55
C ASN A 77 6.91 8.19 10.37
N PHE A 78 6.04 7.75 9.47
CA PHE A 78 6.42 6.93 8.32
C PHE A 78 7.36 7.65 7.35
N LYS A 79 7.12 8.94 7.07
CA LYS A 79 7.94 9.72 6.13
C LYS A 79 9.34 9.97 6.70
N GLY A 80 9.42 10.24 8.01
CA GLY A 80 10.69 10.32 8.74
C GLY A 80 11.46 9.00 8.67
N ARG A 81 10.77 7.87 8.88
CA ARG A 81 11.40 6.54 8.77
C ARG A 81 11.96 6.24 7.37
N LEU A 82 11.22 6.57 6.32
CA LEU A 82 11.72 6.39 4.94
C LEU A 82 12.95 7.27 4.67
N HIS A 83 13.02 8.45 5.27
CA HIS A 83 14.16 9.36 5.14
C HIS A 83 15.44 8.80 5.80
N GLU A 84 15.31 8.17 6.96
CA GLU A 84 16.43 7.62 7.75
C GLU A 84 17.02 6.33 7.15
N ARG A 85 16.24 5.59 6.35
CA ARG A 85 16.64 4.28 5.82
C ARG A 85 17.42 4.44 4.53
N ASN A 86 18.68 3.99 4.55
CA ASN A 86 19.54 3.66 3.41
C ASN A 86 19.24 4.44 2.11
N ARG A 87 19.87 5.61 1.94
CA ARG A 87 19.60 6.63 0.90
C ARG A 87 20.03 6.22 -0.52
N SER A 88 19.70 5.01 -0.97
CA SER A 88 19.86 4.63 -2.37
C SER A 88 18.92 5.47 -3.26
N PRO A 89 19.22 5.62 -4.56
CA PRO A 89 18.32 6.30 -5.49
C PRO A 89 16.88 5.73 -5.47
N GLU A 90 16.74 4.41 -5.35
CA GLU A 90 15.44 3.72 -5.27
C GLU A 90 14.71 4.04 -3.96
N ALA A 91 15.44 4.10 -2.84
CA ALA A 91 14.84 4.47 -1.55
C ALA A 91 14.36 5.93 -1.56
N ILE A 92 15.11 6.84 -2.18
CA ILE A 92 14.71 8.24 -2.37
C ILE A 92 13.46 8.33 -3.26
N GLU A 93 13.41 7.60 -4.38
CA GLU A 93 12.20 7.61 -5.23
C GLU A 93 10.99 7.02 -4.51
N ARG A 94 11.16 5.97 -3.71
CA ARG A 94 10.09 5.41 -2.86
C ARG A 94 9.58 6.44 -1.85
N GLU A 95 10.49 7.16 -1.19
CA GLU A 95 10.14 8.27 -0.29
C GLU A 95 9.31 9.31 -1.05
N GLN A 96 9.76 9.79 -2.22
CA GLN A 96 9.02 10.76 -3.02
C GLN A 96 7.64 10.25 -3.43
N PHE A 97 7.52 8.98 -3.81
CA PHE A 97 6.24 8.36 -4.12
C PHE A 97 5.29 8.33 -2.91
N ALA A 98 5.80 7.98 -1.73
CA ALA A 98 5.02 8.02 -0.48
C ALA A 98 4.54 9.45 -0.15
N TYR A 99 5.37 10.48 -0.36
CA TYR A 99 4.96 11.88 -0.19
C TYR A 99 3.84 12.28 -1.16
N ARG A 100 3.90 11.84 -2.42
CA ARG A 100 2.84 12.11 -3.42
C ARG A 100 1.51 11.47 -3.01
N ILE A 101 1.54 10.24 -2.48
CA ILE A 101 0.33 9.58 -1.95
C ILE A 101 -0.21 10.33 -0.74
N TRP A 102 0.64 10.73 0.19
CA TRP A 102 0.22 11.51 1.36
C TRP A 102 -0.46 12.82 0.93
N ALA A 103 0.12 13.54 -0.04
CA ALA A 103 -0.45 14.76 -0.58
C ALA A 103 -1.84 14.52 -1.23
N ALA A 104 -1.98 13.47 -2.04
CA ALA A 104 -3.29 13.08 -2.59
C ALA A 104 -4.29 12.71 -1.48
N GLY A 105 -3.81 12.13 -0.37
CA GLY A 105 -4.61 11.88 0.83
C GLY A 105 -5.14 13.15 1.49
N CYS A 106 -4.38 14.25 1.49
CA CYS A 106 -4.86 15.54 1.99
C CYS A 106 -6.02 16.08 1.15
N ASP A 107 -5.95 15.95 -0.18
CA ASP A 107 -7.04 16.34 -1.06
C ASP A 107 -8.26 15.43 -0.86
N TYR A 108 -8.05 14.13 -0.73
CA TYR A 108 -9.12 13.18 -0.39
C TYR A 108 -9.82 13.54 0.92
N GLN A 109 -9.05 13.86 1.98
CA GLN A 109 -9.62 14.30 3.26
C GLN A 109 -10.51 15.54 3.08
N ARG A 110 -10.05 16.56 2.36
CA ARG A 110 -10.85 17.76 2.09
C ARG A 110 -12.15 17.43 1.37
N GLN A 111 -12.13 16.52 0.39
CA GLN A 111 -13.34 16.10 -0.32
C GLN A 111 -14.33 15.39 0.61
N ILE A 112 -13.83 14.52 1.51
CA ILE A 112 -14.68 13.85 2.50
C ILE A 112 -15.34 14.86 3.45
N GLU A 113 -14.61 15.88 3.91
CA GLU A 113 -15.14 16.94 4.76
C GLU A 113 -16.24 17.76 4.06
N LEU A 114 -16.03 18.09 2.78
CA LEU A 114 -17.02 18.81 1.97
C LEU A 114 -18.32 18.02 1.83
N LEU A 115 -18.23 16.75 1.44
CA LEU A 115 -19.38 15.86 1.31
C LEU A 115 -20.14 15.70 2.63
N GLY A 116 -19.42 15.53 3.75
CA GLY A 116 -20.03 15.47 5.07
C GLY A 116 -20.80 16.75 5.44
N SER A 117 -20.25 17.92 5.07
CA SER A 117 -20.89 19.21 5.32
C SER A 117 -22.15 19.46 4.47
N GLU A 118 -22.17 18.93 3.24
CA GLU A 118 -23.34 19.01 2.34
C GLU A 118 -24.47 18.11 2.86
N VAL A 119 -24.16 16.87 3.22
CA VAL A 119 -25.12 15.93 3.80
C VAL A 119 -25.72 16.49 5.10
N ALA A 120 -24.91 17.07 5.97
CA ALA A 120 -25.40 17.70 7.21
C ALA A 120 -26.38 18.84 6.92
N ARG A 121 -26.08 19.71 5.94
CA ARG A 121 -26.98 20.80 5.52
C ARG A 121 -28.30 20.29 4.95
N GLU A 122 -28.27 19.22 4.14
CA GLU A 122 -29.50 18.63 3.58
C GLU A 122 -30.40 18.04 4.67
N LEU A 123 -29.82 17.35 5.65
CA LEU A 123 -30.57 16.79 6.78
C LEU A 123 -31.22 17.88 7.65
N ASP A 124 -30.49 18.98 7.91
CA ASP A 124 -31.02 20.12 8.65
C ASP A 124 -32.21 20.77 7.92
N LEU A 125 -32.16 20.89 6.59
CA LEU A 125 -33.28 21.41 5.79
C LEU A 125 -34.52 20.51 5.86
N ILE A 126 -34.34 19.19 5.83
CA ILE A 126 -35.45 18.21 5.94
C ILE A 126 -36.07 18.26 7.34
N SER A 127 -35.25 18.36 8.38
CA SER A 127 -35.73 18.42 9.77
C SER A 127 -36.50 19.71 10.11
N ASN A 128 -36.19 20.83 9.45
CA ASN A 128 -36.84 22.13 9.67
C ASN A 128 -38.09 22.37 8.80
N THR A 129 -38.41 21.43 7.90
CA THR A 129 -39.58 21.48 7.01
C THR A 129 -40.68 20.48 7.37
N SER A 130 -40.48 19.71 8.46
CA SER A 130 -41.43 18.76 9.06
C SER A 130 -41.97 19.28 10.37
#